data_AF-A0A0F5K0S0-F1
#
_entry.id   AF-A0A0F5K0S0-F1
#
_cell.length_a   1.000
_cell.length_b   1.000
_cell.length_c   1.000
_cell.angle_alpha   90.00
_cell.angle_beta   90.00
_cell.angle_gamma   90.00
#
_symmetry.space_group_name_H-M   'P 1'
#
loop_
_entity.id
_entity.type
_entity.pdbx_description
1 polymer ?
#
loop_
_entity_poly.entity_id
_entity_poly.type
_entity_poly.pdbx_seq_one_letter_code
_entity_poly.pdbx_strand_id
1 'polypeptide(L)'
;MTKTDIPASDLYYEDVPVGQTISTAPHEITTTDIAAFCTLTRDHHPLHTDAAFAQSKGFNGVIAHGLYGLALMEGLKTELKLYDNSSIASLG
;
A
#
# COMPACT_ATOMS: atom_id res chain seq x y z
N MET A 1 -13.25 20.23 2.53
CA MET A 1 -11.83 19.97 2.21
C MET A 1 -11.63 20.34 0.77
N THR A 2 -10.92 21.45 0.51
CA THR A 2 -10.63 21.93 -0.83
C THR A 2 -9.72 20.92 -1.52
N LYS A 3 -10.21 20.35 -2.62
CA LYS A 3 -9.45 19.49 -3.52
C LYS A 3 -8.37 20.36 -4.16
N THR A 4 -7.18 20.36 -3.56
CA THR A 4 -6.00 21.01 -4.12
C THR A 4 -5.70 20.34 -5.45
N ASP A 5 -5.59 21.13 -6.51
CA ASP A 5 -5.19 20.67 -7.83
C ASP A 5 -3.93 19.78 -7.69
N ILE A 6 -3.90 18.66 -8.44
CA ILE A 6 -2.77 17.74 -8.43
C ILE A 6 -1.52 18.57 -8.71
N PRO A 7 -0.51 18.58 -7.82
CA PRO A 7 0.65 19.43 -8.01
C PRO A 7 1.41 18.94 -9.26
N ALA A 8 2.25 19.81 -9.82
CA ALA A 8 3.09 19.48 -10.98
C ALA A 8 3.78 18.11 -10.79
N SER A 9 3.99 17.39 -11.90
CA SER A 9 4.83 16.19 -11.89
C SER A 9 6.27 16.53 -11.50
N ASP A 10 7.01 15.55 -10.98
CA ASP A 10 8.43 15.66 -10.60
C ASP A 10 8.71 16.66 -9.46
N LEU A 11 7.96 16.53 -8.36
CA LEU A 11 8.17 17.31 -7.15
C LEU A 11 9.56 17.04 -6.55
N TYR A 12 10.29 18.11 -6.25
CA TYR A 12 11.51 18.08 -5.45
C TYR A 12 11.19 18.38 -3.99
N TYR A 13 12.22 18.34 -3.14
CA TYR A 13 12.10 18.56 -1.70
C TYR A 13 11.42 19.90 -1.36
N GLU A 14 11.75 20.95 -2.11
CA GLU A 14 11.29 22.32 -1.91
C GLU A 14 9.81 22.53 -2.30
N ASP A 15 9.24 21.63 -3.12
CA ASP A 15 7.87 21.73 -3.62
C ASP A 15 6.83 21.18 -2.64
N VAL A 16 7.27 20.48 -1.59
CA VAL A 16 6.41 19.78 -0.63
C VAL A 16 6.40 20.48 0.73
N PRO A 17 5.48 21.43 0.97
CA PRO A 17 5.38 22.07 2.28
C PRO A 17 4.91 21.11 3.37
N VAL A 18 5.37 21.35 4.61
CA VAL A 18 4.93 20.60 5.79
C VAL A 18 3.41 20.68 5.94
N GLY A 19 2.78 19.51 6.11
CA GLY A 19 1.32 19.39 6.25
C GLY A 19 0.57 19.19 4.94
N GLN A 20 1.25 19.15 3.79
CA GLN A 20 0.63 18.75 2.53
C GLN A 20 0.11 17.31 2.62
N THR A 21 -1.11 17.11 2.14
CA THR A 21 -1.76 15.80 2.07
C THR A 21 -2.14 15.47 0.64
N ILE A 22 -1.93 14.22 0.23
CA ILE A 22 -2.33 13.70 -1.07
C ILE A 22 -3.05 12.38 -0.86
N SER A 23 -4.13 12.17 -1.63
CA SER A 23 -4.92 10.94 -1.56
C SER A 23 -4.75 10.14 -2.85
N THR A 24 -4.50 8.84 -2.71
CA THR A 24 -4.51 7.88 -3.82
C THR A 24 -5.94 7.47 -4.15
N ALA A 25 -6.11 6.77 -5.28
CA ALA A 25 -7.33 6.01 -5.51
C ALA A 25 -7.48 4.91 -4.44
N PRO A 26 -8.72 4.53 -4.06
CA PRO A 26 -8.95 3.38 -3.21
C PRO A 26 -8.57 2.08 -3.94
N HIS A 27 -8.09 1.09 -3.19
CA HIS A 27 -7.81 -0.25 -3.69
C HIS A 27 -8.50 -1.28 -2.80
N GLU A 28 -9.21 -2.22 -3.41
CA GLU A 28 -9.84 -3.35 -2.71
C GLU A 28 -8.87 -4.53 -2.67
N ILE A 29 -8.61 -5.06 -1.47
CA ILE A 29 -7.77 -6.23 -1.29
C ILE A 29 -8.65 -7.48 -1.21
N THR A 30 -8.40 -8.45 -2.09
CA THR A 30 -9.11 -9.73 -2.11
C THR A 30 -8.28 -10.85 -1.49
N THR A 31 -8.92 -11.97 -1.16
CA THR A 31 -8.22 -13.18 -0.69
C THR A 31 -7.27 -13.76 -1.74
N THR A 32 -7.56 -13.56 -3.02
CA THR A 32 -6.66 -13.94 -4.13
C THR A 32 -5.36 -13.16 -4.06
N ASP A 33 -5.42 -11.85 -3.79
CA ASP A 33 -4.23 -11.01 -3.68
C ASP A 33 -3.38 -11.41 -2.47
N ILE A 34 -4.03 -11.71 -1.33
CA ILE A 34 -3.36 -12.23 -0.14
C ILE A 34 -2.61 -13.53 -0.45
N ALA A 35 -3.25 -14.47 -1.17
CA ALA A 35 -2.63 -15.73 -1.57
C ALA A 35 -1.46 -15.52 -2.55
N ALA A 36 -1.60 -14.58 -3.48
CA ALA A 36 -0.52 -14.20 -4.40
C ALA A 36 0.68 -13.61 -3.64
N PHE A 37 0.42 -12.75 -2.65
CA PHE A 37 1.48 -12.16 -1.82
C PHE A 37 2.17 -13.21 -0.93
N CYS A 38 1.43 -14.19 -0.40
CA CYS A 38 2.02 -15.36 0.27
C CYS A 38 3.01 -16.06 -0.66
N THR A 39 2.60 -16.33 -1.90
CA THR A 39 3.43 -17.03 -2.90
C THR A 39 4.68 -16.24 -3.25
N LEU A 40 4.55 -14.93 -3.46
CA LEU A 40 5.66 -14.03 -3.79
C LEU A 40 6.70 -13.98 -2.66
N THR A 41 6.25 -13.81 -1.42
CA THR A 41 7.13 -13.58 -0.27
C THR A 41 7.56 -14.87 0.43
N ARG A 42 6.88 -15.98 0.18
CA ARG A 42 6.96 -17.25 0.91
C ARG A 42 6.51 -17.17 2.36
N ASP A 43 5.85 -16.09 2.76
CA ASP A 43 5.20 -16.00 4.06
C ASP A 43 3.82 -16.64 4.00
N HIS A 44 3.78 -17.91 4.40
CA HIS A 44 2.58 -18.73 4.48
C HIS A 44 2.04 -18.85 5.91
N HIS A 45 2.30 -17.88 6.79
CA HIS A 45 1.78 -17.93 8.15
C HIS A 45 0.26 -18.16 8.15
N PRO A 46 -0.31 -19.02 9.03
CA PRO A 46 -1.71 -19.41 8.98
C PRO A 46 -2.74 -18.28 9.07
N LEU A 47 -2.36 -17.11 9.59
CA LEU A 47 -3.21 -15.89 9.54
C LEU A 47 -3.56 -15.45 8.12
N HIS A 48 -2.74 -15.80 7.13
CA HIS A 48 -2.90 -15.40 5.73
C HIS A 48 -3.45 -16.54 4.85
N THR A 49 -3.45 -17.79 5.35
CA THR A 49 -3.71 -18.99 4.53
C THR A 49 -4.82 -19.89 5.08
N ASP A 50 -5.14 -19.81 6.37
CA ASP A 50 -6.12 -20.67 7.04
C ASP A 50 -7.18 -19.82 7.77
N ALA A 51 -8.40 -19.86 7.24
CA ALA A 51 -9.53 -19.12 7.82
C ALA A 51 -9.91 -19.61 9.22
N ALA A 52 -9.83 -20.92 9.49
CA ALA A 52 -10.17 -21.48 10.80
C ALA A 52 -9.13 -21.07 11.85
N PHE A 53 -7.85 -21.09 11.47
CA PHE A 53 -6.80 -20.56 12.32
C PHE A 53 -7.01 -19.07 12.60
N ALA A 54 -7.24 -18.25 11.58
CA ALA A 54 -7.46 -16.81 11.74
C ALA A 54 -8.69 -16.50 12.63
N GLN A 55 -9.77 -17.26 12.46
CA GLN A 55 -10.97 -17.17 13.30
C GLN A 55 -10.69 -17.55 14.77
N SER A 56 -9.85 -18.57 15.01
CA SER A 56 -9.40 -18.91 16.37
C SER A 56 -8.61 -17.79 17.05
N LYS A 57 -8.09 -16.82 16.26
CA LYS A 57 -7.40 -15.61 16.74
C LYS A 57 -8.30 -14.37 16.79
N GLY A 58 -9.60 -14.50 16.49
CA GLY A 58 -10.58 -13.42 16.60
C GLY A 58 -10.80 -12.62 15.32
N PHE A 59 -10.25 -13.03 14.17
CA PHE A 59 -10.53 -12.42 12.88
C PHE A 59 -11.75 -13.06 12.21
N ASN A 60 -12.40 -12.35 11.28
CA ASN A 60 -13.54 -12.92 10.53
C ASN A 60 -13.11 -13.93 9.45
N GLY A 61 -11.84 -13.90 9.05
CA GLY A 61 -11.23 -14.76 8.05
C GLY A 61 -9.73 -14.47 7.97
N VAL A 62 -9.08 -14.96 6.91
CA VAL A 62 -7.66 -14.62 6.67
C VAL A 62 -7.48 -13.10 6.52
N ILE A 63 -6.33 -12.61 6.95
CA ILE A 63 -5.98 -11.18 6.87
C ILE A 63 -4.78 -10.99 5.95
N ALA A 64 -4.63 -9.81 5.37
CA ALA A 64 -3.45 -9.46 4.58
C ALA A 64 -2.20 -9.32 5.47
N HIS A 65 -1.01 -9.54 4.90
CA HIS A 65 0.25 -9.23 5.56
C HIS A 65 0.38 -7.72 5.78
N GLY A 66 0.98 -7.30 6.89
CA GLY A 66 1.31 -5.88 7.09
C GLY A 66 2.20 -5.34 5.96
N LEU A 67 3.17 -6.16 5.52
CA LEU A 67 4.06 -5.81 4.40
C LEU A 67 3.34 -5.75 3.04
N TYR A 68 2.19 -6.44 2.88
CA TYR A 68 1.40 -6.29 1.67
C TYR A 68 0.79 -4.88 1.61
N GLY A 69 0.23 -4.40 2.72
CA GLY A 69 -0.27 -3.02 2.81
C GLY A 69 0.81 -1.98 2.50
N LEU A 70 2.02 -2.16 3.05
CA LEU A 70 3.15 -1.27 2.77
C LEU A 70 3.58 -1.31 1.29
N ALA A 71 3.76 -2.49 0.72
CA ALA A 71 4.13 -2.63 -0.70
C ALA A 71 3.07 -2.05 -1.63
N LEU A 72 1.78 -2.25 -1.32
CA LEU A 72 0.67 -1.69 -2.08
C LEU A 72 0.65 -0.16 -2.00
N MET A 73 0.90 0.42 -0.82
CA MET A 73 0.98 1.87 -0.66
C MET A 73 2.04 2.48 -1.59
N GLU A 74 3.22 1.87 -1.73
CA GLU A 74 4.26 2.33 -2.65
C GLU A 74 3.82 2.27 -4.12
N GLY A 75 3.11 1.21 -4.52
CA GLY A 75 2.50 1.12 -5.85
C GLY A 75 1.51 2.26 -6.10
N LEU A 76 0.58 2.48 -5.16
CA LEU A 76 -0.42 3.56 -5.25
C LEU A 76 0.20 4.96 -5.27
N LYS A 77 1.32 5.18 -4.56
CA LYS A 77 2.09 6.44 -4.65
C LYS A 77 2.66 6.64 -6.05
N THR A 78 3.22 5.59 -6.65
CA THR A 78 3.79 5.62 -8.01
C THR A 78 2.73 5.98 -9.05
N GLU A 79 1.49 5.49 -8.90
CA GLU A 79 0.39 5.81 -9.81
C GLU A 79 0.06 7.31 -9.88
N LEU A 80 0.39 8.08 -8.83
CA LEU A 80 0.21 9.53 -8.81
C LEU A 80 1.24 10.30 -9.65
N LYS A 81 2.36 9.66 -10.03
CA LYS A 81 3.44 10.25 -10.86
C LYS A 81 4.03 11.56 -10.32
N LEU A 82 4.03 11.70 -9.00
CA LEU A 82 4.50 12.91 -8.35
C LEU A 82 6.03 13.02 -8.34
N TYR A 83 6.75 11.91 -8.50
CA TYR A 83 8.21 11.84 -8.30
C TYR A 83 8.94 10.99 -9.35
N ASP A 84 8.40 10.89 -10.57
CA ASP A 84 8.90 9.98 -11.62
C ASP A 84 10.40 10.20 -11.93
N ASN A 85 10.87 11.45 -11.93
CA ASN A 85 12.26 11.80 -12.19
C ASN A 85 13.03 12.33 -10.96
N SER A 86 12.33 12.58 -9.84
CA SER A 86 12.92 13.20 -8.64
C SER A 86 13.16 12.23 -7.49
N SER A 87 12.55 11.04 -7.51
CA SER A 87 12.76 10.00 -6.48
C SER A 87 13.92 9.06 -6.84
N ILE A 88 14.69 8.67 -5.82
CA ILE A 88 15.80 7.71 -5.96
C ILE A 88 15.46 6.39 -5.25
N ALA A 89 14.79 6.46 -4.11
CA ALA A 89 14.38 5.30 -3.33
C ALA A 89 13.19 5.64 -2.44
N SER A 90 12.42 4.62 -2.08
CA SER A 90 11.50 4.63 -0.95
C SER A 90 12.02 3.62 0.07
N LEU A 91 12.11 4.03 1.33
CA LEU A 91 12.74 3.22 2.39
C LEU A 91 11.76 2.29 3.13
N GLY A 92 10.50 2.24 2.67
CA GLY A 92 9.42 1.54 3.37
C GLY A 92 8.82 2.39 4.49
#